data_AF-A0A7S1WVM0-F1
#
_entry.id   AF-A0A7S1WVM0-F1
#
_cell.length_a   1.000
_cell.length_b   1.000
_cell.length_c   1.000
_cell.angle_alpha   90.00
_cell.angle_beta   90.00
_cell.angle_gamma   90.00
#
_symmetry.space_group_name_H-M   'P 1'
#
loop_
_entity.id
_entity.type
_entity.pdbx_description
1 polymer ?
#
loop_
_entity_poly.entity_id
_entity_poly.type
_entity_poly.pdbx_seq_one_letter_code
_entity_poly.pdbx_strand_id
1 'polypeptide(L)'
;EAVERRISGFPAAQLLILTQGLVQGLGGAHSLVVQLTDFWAETLKETGKKPSDSDDEVTKRRREIEQRTRLSADHLVQLAKITASVGSKALVDSVGTCLLERAKELSDAGRKALEVQIAPEGGLGQFSKKDRLRKAASTQSGWSRSRSR
;
A
#
# COMPACT_ATOMS: atom_id res chain seq x y z
N GLU A 1 8.05 -21.16 -7.28
CA GLU A 1 6.86 -21.99 -7.57
C GLU A 1 5.98 -22.36 -6.37
N ALA A 2 6.40 -23.21 -5.41
CA ALA A 2 5.50 -23.65 -4.32
C ALA A 2 5.11 -22.53 -3.32
N VAL A 3 6.05 -21.62 -3.06
CA VAL A 3 5.85 -20.49 -2.14
C VAL A 3 4.98 -19.40 -2.78
N GLU A 4 5.22 -19.05 -4.05
CA GLU A 4 4.41 -18.09 -4.81
C GLU A 4 2.95 -18.53 -4.93
N ARG A 5 2.70 -19.81 -5.26
CA ARG A 5 1.34 -20.37 -5.33
C ARG A 5 0.62 -20.36 -3.98
N ARG A 6 1.35 -20.42 -2.87
CA ARG A 6 0.79 -20.31 -1.52
C ARG A 6 0.57 -18.86 -1.12
N ILE A 7 1.49 -17.95 -1.46
CA ILE A 7 1.39 -16.51 -1.19
C ILE A 7 0.16 -15.91 -1.87
N SER A 8 -0.13 -16.29 -3.12
CA SER A 8 -1.31 -15.82 -3.87
C SER A 8 -2.65 -16.26 -3.27
N GLY A 9 -2.66 -17.23 -2.35
CA GLY A 9 -3.87 -17.71 -1.69
C GLY A 9 -4.24 -16.99 -0.39
N PHE A 10 -3.34 -16.16 0.15
CA PHE A 10 -3.59 -15.47 1.42
C PHE A 10 -4.40 -14.17 1.22
N PRO A 11 -5.39 -13.88 2.08
CA PRO A 11 -5.94 -12.54 2.21
C PRO A 11 -4.84 -11.50 2.45
N ALA A 12 -4.92 -10.34 1.80
CA ALA A 12 -3.82 -9.37 1.82
C ALA A 12 -3.42 -8.91 3.23
N ALA A 13 -4.38 -8.79 4.16
CA ALA A 13 -4.10 -8.47 5.56
C ALA A 13 -3.29 -9.57 6.28
N GLN A 14 -3.55 -10.85 5.99
CA GLN A 14 -2.77 -11.95 6.55
C GLN A 14 -1.37 -11.99 5.92
N LEU A 15 -1.27 -11.72 4.62
CA LEU A 15 0.02 -11.62 3.94
C LEU A 15 0.86 -10.46 4.50
N LEU A 16 0.23 -9.35 4.88
CA LEU A 16 0.90 -8.23 5.54
C LEU A 16 1.50 -8.64 6.90
N ILE A 17 0.76 -9.39 7.71
CA ILE A 17 1.23 -9.91 9.01
C ILE A 17 2.40 -10.87 8.79
N LEU A 18 2.30 -11.77 7.80
CA LEU A 18 3.40 -12.66 7.43
C LEU A 18 4.64 -11.86 7.00
N THR A 19 4.45 -10.82 6.17
CA THR A 19 5.52 -9.92 5.72
C THR A 19 6.21 -9.28 6.93
N GLN A 20 5.45 -8.80 7.91
CA GLN A 20 6.01 -8.25 9.14
C GLN A 20 6.87 -9.28 9.89
N GLY A 21 6.35 -10.49 10.11
CA GLY A 21 7.07 -11.54 10.82
C GLY A 21 8.35 -11.98 10.12
N LEU A 22 8.32 -12.09 8.78
CA LEU A 22 9.49 -12.46 7.98
C LEU A 22 10.56 -11.36 7.99
N VAL A 23 10.17 -10.10 7.82
CA VAL A 23 11.13 -8.98 7.87
C VAL A 23 11.76 -8.86 9.26
N GLN A 24 10.96 -9.01 10.33
CA GLN A 24 11.45 -8.91 11.71
C GLN A 24 12.31 -10.12 12.13
N GLY A 25 11.96 -11.33 11.66
CA GLY A 25 12.65 -12.56 12.05
C GLY A 25 13.87 -12.90 11.20
N LEU A 26 13.81 -12.66 9.89
CA LEU A 26 14.88 -13.03 8.94
C LEU A 26 15.72 -11.84 8.46
N GLY A 27 15.22 -10.62 8.66
CA GLY A 27 15.87 -9.39 8.19
C GLY A 27 15.57 -9.07 6.73
N GLY A 28 15.79 -7.79 6.36
CA GLY A 28 15.43 -7.26 5.04
C GLY A 28 16.20 -7.84 3.86
N ALA A 29 17.40 -8.40 4.10
CA ALA A 29 18.26 -8.97 3.06
C ALA A 29 17.96 -10.45 2.74
N HIS A 30 17.06 -11.10 3.49
CA HIS A 30 16.74 -12.50 3.28
C HIS A 30 16.01 -12.70 1.95
N SER A 31 16.38 -13.74 1.18
CA SER A 31 15.82 -13.99 -0.17
C SER A 31 14.29 -14.08 -0.19
N LEU A 32 13.69 -14.72 0.82
CA LEU A 32 12.23 -14.77 0.98
C LEU A 32 11.58 -13.39 1.19
N VAL A 33 12.26 -12.48 1.90
CA VAL A 33 11.78 -11.12 2.12
C VAL A 33 11.85 -10.32 0.83
N VAL A 34 12.94 -10.46 0.07
CA VAL A 34 13.08 -9.83 -1.25
C VAL A 34 11.99 -10.31 -2.21
N GLN A 35 11.79 -11.62 -2.33
CA GLN A 35 10.72 -12.21 -3.17
C GLN A 35 9.34 -11.70 -2.77
N LEU A 36 9.09 -11.56 -1.47
CA LEU A 36 7.82 -11.05 -0.97
C LEU A 36 7.63 -9.55 -1.29
N THR A 37 8.70 -8.76 -1.24
CA THR A 37 8.63 -7.35 -1.67
C THR A 37 8.40 -7.20 -3.17
N ASP A 38 8.98 -8.08 -3.99
CA ASP A 38 8.74 -8.10 -5.43
C ASP A 38 7.29 -8.48 -5.74
N PHE A 39 6.76 -9.52 -5.07
CA PHE A 39 5.35 -9.91 -5.17
C PHE A 39 4.40 -8.75 -4.83
N TRP A 40 4.67 -8.01 -3.74
CA TRP A 40 3.89 -6.83 -3.41
C TRP A 40 3.99 -5.74 -4.46
N ALA A 41 5.20 -5.49 -5.00
CA ALA A 41 5.41 -4.48 -6.03
C ALA A 41 4.62 -4.79 -7.30
N GLU A 42 4.52 -6.06 -7.70
CA GLU A 42 3.72 -6.53 -8.85
C GLU A 42 2.22 -6.45 -8.57
N THR A 43 1.77 -6.98 -7.43
CA THR A 43 0.34 -6.99 -7.03
C THR A 43 -0.25 -5.57 -6.97
N LEU A 44 0.53 -4.61 -6.48
CA LEU A 44 0.12 -3.21 -6.39
C LEU A 44 0.12 -2.51 -7.76
N LYS A 45 1.02 -2.88 -8.69
CA LYS A 45 1.01 -2.36 -10.07
C LYS A 45 -0.23 -2.81 -10.84
N GLU A 46 -0.64 -4.07 -10.68
CA GLU A 46 -1.86 -4.58 -11.33
C GLU A 46 -3.12 -3.89 -10.81
N THR A 47 -3.15 -3.61 -9.51
CA THR A 47 -4.25 -2.90 -8.85
C THR A 47 -4.47 -1.48 -9.38
N GLY A 48 -3.40 -0.81 -9.86
CA GLY A 48 -3.46 0.55 -10.42
C GLY A 48 -3.83 0.64 -11.90
N LYS A 49 -4.02 -0.49 -12.61
CA LYS A 49 -4.51 -0.44 -14.00
C LYS A 49 -6.00 -0.10 -14.00
N LYS A 50 -6.35 1.09 -14.49
CA LYS A 50 -7.74 1.50 -14.72
C LYS A 50 -8.42 0.46 -15.63
N PRO A 51 -9.58 -0.06 -15.23
CA PRO A 51 -10.28 -1.02 -16.06
C PRO A 51 -10.88 -0.36 -17.30
N SER A 52 -10.98 -1.14 -18.37
CA SER A 52 -11.73 -0.82 -19.58
C SER A 52 -13.23 -0.70 -19.26
N ASP A 53 -13.93 0.23 -19.89
CA ASP A 53 -15.31 0.65 -19.60
C ASP A 53 -16.39 -0.37 -20.03
N SER A 54 -16.01 -1.63 -20.26
CA SER A 54 -16.83 -2.69 -20.84
C SER A 54 -16.94 -3.88 -19.90
N ASP A 55 -17.37 -3.66 -18.65
CA ASP A 55 -17.38 -4.73 -17.65
C ASP A 55 -18.79 -5.12 -17.17
N ASP A 56 -19.07 -6.42 -17.33
CA ASP A 56 -20.29 -7.12 -16.96
C ASP A 56 -20.55 -7.15 -15.44
N GLU A 57 -21.78 -7.45 -15.04
CA GLU A 57 -22.22 -7.67 -13.65
C GLU A 57 -21.34 -8.68 -12.88
N VAL A 58 -20.79 -9.69 -13.59
CA VAL A 58 -19.84 -10.67 -13.03
C VAL A 58 -18.53 -9.98 -12.67
N THR A 59 -18.01 -9.09 -13.52
CA THR A 59 -16.80 -8.34 -13.22
C THR A 59 -17.01 -7.36 -12.07
N LYS A 60 -18.19 -6.77 -11.95
CA LYS A 60 -18.56 -5.91 -10.82
C LYS A 60 -18.53 -6.66 -9.48
N ARG A 61 -19.14 -7.85 -9.39
CA ARG A 61 -19.08 -8.68 -8.17
C ARG A 61 -17.66 -9.16 -7.87
N ARG A 62 -16.87 -9.48 -8.89
CA ARG A 62 -15.45 -9.86 -8.72
C ARG A 62 -14.62 -8.70 -8.15
N ARG A 63 -14.87 -7.48 -8.62
CA ARG A 63 -14.25 -6.26 -8.08
C ARG A 63 -14.66 -5.95 -6.65
N GLU A 64 -15.91 -6.18 -6.27
CA GLU A 64 -16.35 -5.98 -4.88
C GLU A 64 -15.65 -6.96 -3.92
N ILE A 65 -15.44 -8.20 -4.36
CA ILE A 65 -14.66 -9.19 -3.61
C ILE A 65 -13.17 -8.79 -3.57
N GLU A 66 -12.59 -8.36 -4.69
CA GLU A 66 -11.21 -7.84 -4.74
C GLU A 66 -11.02 -6.58 -3.88
N GLN A 67 -11.99 -5.67 -3.84
CA GLN A 67 -11.94 -4.49 -2.98
C GLN A 67 -11.91 -4.87 -1.49
N ARG A 68 -12.64 -5.92 -1.10
CA ARG A 68 -12.66 -6.42 0.27
C ARG A 68 -11.39 -7.20 0.64
N THR A 69 -10.70 -7.78 -0.33
CA THR A 69 -9.45 -8.52 -0.10
C THR A 69 -8.19 -7.67 -0.30
N ARG A 70 -8.29 -6.46 -0.85
CA ARG A 70 -7.19 -5.50 -1.01
C ARG A 70 -6.81 -4.83 0.33
N LEU A 71 -5.54 -4.41 0.42
CA LEU A 71 -5.05 -3.62 1.57
C LEU A 71 -5.80 -2.30 1.67
N SER A 72 -6.11 -1.83 2.88
CA SER A 72 -6.59 -0.47 3.12
C SER A 72 -5.46 0.55 2.89
N ALA A 73 -5.80 1.84 2.76
CA ALA A 73 -4.78 2.89 2.65
C ALA A 73 -3.85 2.89 3.88
N ASP A 74 -4.38 2.66 5.08
CA ASP A 74 -3.58 2.56 6.30
C ASP A 74 -2.67 1.32 6.28
N HIS A 75 -3.15 0.18 5.77
CA HIS A 75 -2.32 -1.01 5.59
C HIS A 75 -1.21 -0.80 4.55
N LEU A 76 -1.43 0.03 3.52
CA LEU A 76 -0.37 0.42 2.57
C LEU A 76 0.72 1.25 3.26
N VAL A 77 0.32 2.18 4.14
CA VAL A 77 1.28 2.91 4.99
C VAL A 77 2.05 1.94 5.87
N GLN A 78 1.38 0.95 6.49
CA GLN A 78 2.04 -0.06 7.30
C GLN A 78 3.00 -0.94 6.49
N LEU A 79 2.63 -1.33 5.27
CA LEU A 79 3.48 -2.11 4.36
C LEU A 79 4.78 -1.35 4.05
N ALA A 80 4.69 -0.06 3.72
CA ALA A 80 5.88 0.77 3.49
C ALA A 80 6.78 0.87 4.72
N LYS A 81 6.20 0.92 5.93
CA LYS A 81 6.97 0.93 7.19
C LYS A 81 7.74 -0.38 7.38
N ILE A 82 7.03 -1.51 7.22
CA ILE A 82 7.59 -2.85 7.43
C ILE A 82 8.74 -3.10 6.46
N THR A 83 8.55 -2.71 5.20
CA THR A 83 9.50 -3.00 4.12
C THR A 83 10.56 -1.92 3.92
N ALA A 84 10.57 -0.87 4.75
CA ALA A 84 11.54 0.22 4.68
C ALA A 84 12.99 -0.27 4.76
N SER A 85 13.27 -1.26 5.62
CA SER A 85 14.60 -1.85 5.79
C SER A 85 15.07 -2.69 4.59
N VAL A 86 14.16 -3.06 3.67
CA VAL A 86 14.49 -3.80 2.45
C VAL A 86 15.01 -2.86 1.36
N GLY A 87 14.59 -1.59 1.37
CA GLY A 87 15.05 -0.59 0.41
C GLY A 87 14.59 -0.83 -1.04
N SER A 88 13.52 -1.60 -1.25
CA SER A 88 13.01 -1.87 -2.61
C SER A 88 12.33 -0.63 -3.20
N LYS A 89 13.03 0.05 -4.13
CA LYS A 89 12.49 1.23 -4.83
C LYS A 89 11.20 0.91 -5.60
N ALA A 90 11.13 -0.26 -6.23
CA ALA A 90 9.96 -0.68 -6.98
C ALA A 90 8.71 -0.79 -6.09
N LEU A 91 8.87 -1.37 -4.89
CA LEU A 91 7.79 -1.46 -3.93
C LEU A 91 7.39 -0.08 -3.39
N VAL A 92 8.36 0.77 -3.05
CA VAL A 92 8.11 2.14 -2.57
C VAL A 92 7.33 2.96 -3.61
N ASP A 93 7.71 2.88 -4.89
CA ASP A 93 7.00 3.57 -5.97
C ASP A 93 5.58 3.00 -6.19
N SER A 94 5.40 1.67 -6.12
CA SER A 94 4.07 1.04 -6.20
C SER A 94 3.17 1.45 -5.04
N VAL A 95 3.66 1.38 -3.79
CA VAL A 95 2.90 1.78 -2.60
C VAL A 95 2.56 3.26 -2.64
N GLY A 96 3.53 4.11 -3.00
CA GLY A 96 3.31 5.55 -3.12
C GLY A 96 2.27 5.91 -4.19
N THR A 97 2.23 5.18 -5.30
CA THR A 97 1.23 5.37 -6.35
C THR A 97 -0.17 4.94 -5.89
N CYS A 98 -0.31 3.77 -5.27
CA CYS A 98 -1.60 3.34 -4.70
C CYS A 98 -2.09 4.30 -3.61
N LEU A 99 -1.18 4.81 -2.77
CA LEU A 99 -1.52 5.79 -1.74
C LEU A 99 -1.93 7.15 -2.33
N LEU A 100 -1.38 7.56 -3.47
CA LEU A 100 -1.81 8.80 -4.15
C LEU A 100 -3.27 8.73 -4.60
N GLU A 101 -3.68 7.59 -5.16
CA GLU A 101 -5.05 7.37 -5.61
C GLU A 101 -6.03 7.28 -4.45
N ARG A 102 -5.57 6.76 -3.31
CA ARG A 102 -6.38 6.44 -2.13
C ARG A 102 -6.10 7.32 -0.92
N ALA A 103 -5.42 8.45 -1.11
CA ALA A 103 -5.05 9.35 -0.03
C ALA A 103 -6.26 9.84 0.77
N LYS A 104 -7.44 9.87 0.13
CA LYS A 104 -8.71 10.27 0.74
C LYS A 104 -9.28 9.24 1.71
N GLU A 105 -8.86 7.99 1.60
CA GLU A 105 -9.31 6.86 2.44
C GLU A 105 -8.45 6.70 3.70
N LEU A 106 -7.36 7.47 3.83
CA LEU A 106 -6.49 7.42 5.01
C LEU A 106 -7.24 7.92 6.25
N SER A 107 -7.10 7.18 7.35
CA SER A 107 -7.53 7.66 8.65
C SER A 107 -6.62 8.79 9.15
N ASP A 108 -7.02 9.50 10.19
CA ASP A 108 -6.16 10.52 10.82
C ASP A 108 -4.88 9.91 11.41
N ALA A 109 -4.95 8.68 11.90
CA ALA A 109 -3.78 7.92 12.33
C ALA A 109 -2.88 7.55 11.13
N GLY A 110 -3.48 7.10 10.02
CA GLY A 110 -2.79 6.78 8.78
C GLY A 110 -2.08 8.00 8.17
N ARG A 111 -2.71 9.18 8.21
CA ARG A 111 -2.10 10.44 7.76
C ARG A 111 -0.86 10.82 8.57
N LYS A 112 -0.94 10.74 9.91
CA LYS A 112 0.22 10.99 10.78
C LYS A 112 1.34 9.99 10.52
N ALA A 113 1.01 8.71 10.38
CA ALA A 113 1.98 7.67 10.07
C ALA A 113 2.63 7.87 8.69
N LEU A 114 1.86 8.35 7.71
CA LEU A 114 2.36 8.71 6.38
C LEU A 114 3.33 9.89 6.43
N GLU A 115 3.03 10.95 7.19
CA GLU A 115 3.93 12.10 7.34
C GLU A 115 5.29 11.70 7.91
N VAL A 116 5.29 10.84 8.93
CA VAL A 116 6.53 10.28 9.51
C VAL A 116 7.31 9.49 8.46
N GLN A 117 6.63 8.74 7.59
CA GLN A 117 7.29 7.93 6.57
C GLN A 117 7.77 8.69 5.33
N ILE A 118 7.23 9.87 5.07
CA ILE A 118 7.71 10.76 3.99
C ILE A 118 9.01 11.48 4.40
N ALA A 119 9.36 11.48 5.69
CA ALA A 119 10.64 12.01 6.17
C ALA A 119 11.83 11.27 5.52
N PRO A 120 13.05 11.88 5.47
CA PRO A 120 14.20 11.34 4.76
C PRO A 120 14.59 9.91 5.16
N GLU A 121 14.40 9.56 6.43
CA GLU A 121 14.69 8.24 7.02
C GLU A 121 13.51 7.26 6.93
N GLY A 122 12.38 7.69 6.36
CA GLY A 122 11.17 6.88 6.25
C GLY A 122 11.12 6.08 4.95
N GLY A 123 10.43 4.93 4.97
CA GLY A 123 10.31 4.05 3.79
C GLY A 123 9.72 4.73 2.55
N LEU A 124 8.83 5.72 2.72
CA LEU A 124 8.26 6.52 1.63
C LEU A 124 9.07 7.78 1.31
N GLY A 125 10.15 8.06 2.04
CA GLY A 125 11.04 9.20 1.79
C GLY A 125 11.76 9.11 0.43
N GLN A 126 11.92 7.88 -0.08
CA GLN A 126 12.49 7.58 -1.40
C GLN A 126 11.47 7.65 -2.55
N PHE A 127 10.17 7.87 -2.25
CA PHE A 127 9.14 7.93 -3.27
C PHE A 127 9.28 9.17 -4.15
N SER A 128 9.33 8.96 -5.47
CA SER A 128 9.58 10.01 -6.46
C SER A 128 8.55 11.15 -6.42
N LYS A 129 7.30 10.87 -5.99
CA LYS A 129 6.20 11.85 -5.93
C LYS A 129 5.77 12.16 -4.49
N LYS A 130 6.67 12.07 -3.52
CA LYS A 130 6.37 12.27 -2.09
C LYS A 130 5.70 13.60 -1.74
N ASP A 131 6.06 14.70 -2.42
CA ASP A 131 5.42 16.01 -2.18
C ASP A 131 3.97 16.05 -2.67
N ARG A 132 3.66 15.34 -3.76
CA ARG A 132 2.27 15.17 -4.21
C ARG A 132 1.48 14.33 -3.22
N LEU A 133 2.11 13.30 -2.67
CA LEU A 133 1.47 12.42 -1.69
C LEU A 133 1.17 13.15 -0.39
N ARG A 134 2.12 13.95 0.11
CA ARG A 134 1.92 14.84 1.26
C ARG A 134 0.75 15.80 1.02
N LYS A 135 0.72 16.46 -0.14
CA LYS A 135 -0.37 17.38 -0.50
C LYS A 135 -1.73 16.67 -0.53
N ALA A 136 -1.82 15.53 -1.21
CA ALA A 136 -3.05 14.74 -1.32
C ALA A 136 -3.60 14.31 0.06
N ALA A 137 -2.72 13.92 0.98
CA ALA A 137 -3.09 13.57 2.35
C ALA A 137 -3.55 14.79 3.17
N SER A 138 -2.94 15.97 2.97
CA SER A 138 -3.29 17.20 3.70
C SER A 138 -4.58 17.89 3.23
N THR A 139 -4.95 17.76 1.95
CA THR A 139 -6.06 18.53 1.35
C THR A 139 -7.43 18.27 1.97
N GLN A 140 -7.61 17.20 2.76
CA GLN A 140 -8.90 16.85 3.36
C GLN A 140 -9.04 17.30 4.82
N SER A 141 -7.96 17.73 5.49
CA SER A 141 -8.05 18.25 6.87
C SER A 141 -8.78 19.60 6.97
N GLY A 142 -9.12 20.21 5.82
CA GLY A 142 -9.85 21.48 5.73
C GLY A 142 -11.37 21.38 5.61
N TRP A 143 -11.97 20.20 5.37
CA TRP A 143 -13.42 20.10 5.11
C TRP A 143 -14.30 19.90 6.37
N SER A 144 -13.72 19.61 7.55
CA SER A 144 -14.49 19.37 8.79
C SER A 144 -14.68 20.60 9.69
N ARG A 145 -14.57 21.81 9.17
CA ARG A 145 -14.79 23.06 9.94
C ARG A 145 -15.56 24.10 9.14
N SER A 146 -16.85 23.87 8.91
CA SER A 146 -17.89 24.93 8.81
C SER A 146 -19.20 24.37 8.26
N ARG A 147 -20.10 23.94 9.15
CA ARG A 147 -21.55 23.94 8.90
C ARG A 147 -22.31 23.74 10.21
N SER A 148 -22.21 24.74 11.09
CA SER A 148 -23.20 25.00 12.13
C SER A 148 -23.17 26.49 12.45
N ARG A 149 -23.97 27.24 11.70
CA ARG A 149 -24.60 28.48 12.15
C ARG A 149 -26.10 28.22 12.08
#